data_AF-A0A932GBJ1-F1
#
_entry.id   AF-A0A932GBJ1-F1
#
_cell.length_a   1.000
_cell.length_b   1.000
_cell.length_c   1.000
_cell.angle_alpha   90.00
_cell.angle_beta   90.00
_cell.angle_gamma   90.00
#
_symmetry.space_group_name_H-M   'P 1'
#
loop_
_entity.id
_entity.type
_entity.pdbx_description
1 polymer ?
#
loop_
_entity_poly.entity_id
_entity_poly.type
_entity_poly.pdbx_seq_one_letter_code
_entity_poly.pdbx_strand_id
1 'polypeptide(L)' 'MENYGPWHSTYLAIYFTLTALHALHVIGGALVIGWIWGPGAKMWQTDPERFTNRVEVSGLFWHFVDLVWIFLFPVLYLL' A
#
# COMPACT_ATOMS: atom_id res chain seq x y z
N MET A 1 15.34 29.80 -3.96
CA MET A 1 14.42 28.68 -3.67
C MET A 1 15.32 27.47 -3.47
N GLU A 2 15.65 27.13 -2.23
CA GLU A 2 16.46 25.94 -1.95
C GLU A 2 15.71 24.70 -2.43
N ASN A 3 16.34 23.94 -3.32
CA ASN A 3 15.77 22.71 -3.87
C ASN A 3 16.04 21.57 -2.90
N TYR A 4 15.06 21.23 -2.05
CA TYR A 4 15.07 20.04 -1.19
C TYR A 4 14.74 18.77 -1.98
N GLY A 5 15.41 18.57 -3.13
CA GLY A 5 15.29 17.35 -3.92
C GLY A 5 16.06 16.18 -3.27
N PRO A 6 15.81 14.92 -3.69
CA PRO A 6 16.51 13.74 -3.16
C PRO A 6 18.04 13.83 -3.29
N TRP A 7 18.53 14.69 -4.20
CA TRP A 7 19.94 14.99 -4.45
C TRP A 7 20.62 15.77 -3.31
N HIS A 8 19.87 16.33 -2.36
CA HIS A 8 20.40 17.27 -1.36
C HIS A 8 21.06 16.56 -0.16
N SER A 9 20.60 15.35 0.19
CA SER A 9 21.14 14.57 1.30
C SER A 9 20.70 13.10 1.19
N THR A 10 21.58 12.17 1.57
CA THR A 10 21.29 10.72 1.59
C THR A 10 20.03 10.40 2.41
N TYR A 11 19.78 11.15 3.50
CA TYR A 11 18.58 10.99 4.32
C TYR A 11 17.29 11.32 3.54
N LEU A 12 17.29 12.43 2.80
CA LEU A 12 16.15 12.84 1.95
C LEU A 12 15.94 11.86 0.79
N ALA A 13 17.01 11.33 0.19
CA ALA A 13 16.92 10.31 -0.84
C ALA A 13 16.24 9.03 -0.32
N ILE A 14 16.68 8.53 0.85
CA ILE A 14 16.11 7.34 1.49
C ILE A 14 14.65 7.58 1.90
N TYR A 15 14.35 8.74 2.49
CA TYR A 15 13.01 9.15 2.86
C TYR A 15 12.04 9.13 1.66
N PHE A 16 12.41 9.80 0.55
CA PHE A 16 11.56 9.88 -0.63
C PHE A 16 11.40 8.52 -1.31
N THR A 17 12.47 7.73 -1.42
CA THR A 17 12.42 6.40 -2.08
C THR A 17 11.57 5.40 -1.30
N LEU A 18 11.75 5.30 0.02
CA LEU A 18 10.97 4.40 0.87
C LEU A 18 9.50 4.81 0.91
N THR A 19 9.22 6.10 1.08
CA THR A 19 7.85 6.62 1.11
C THR A 19 7.15 6.45 -0.24
N ALA A 20 7.84 6.71 -1.36
CA ALA A 20 7.29 6.52 -2.70
C ALA A 20 7.01 5.04 -3.01
N LEU A 21 7.92 4.14 -2.65
CA LEU A 21 7.71 2.70 -2.81
C LEU A 21 6.50 2.24 -2.00
N HIS A 22 6.36 2.71 -0.76
CA HIS A 22 5.22 2.40 0.09
C HIS A 22 3.91 2.93 -0.49
N ALA A 23 3.87 4.19 -0.92
CA ALA A 23 2.70 4.79 -1.56
C ALA A 23 2.27 4.00 -2.81
N LEU A 24 3.22 3.50 -3.60
CA LEU A 24 2.93 2.63 -4.74
C LEU A 24 2.22 1.34 -4.31
N HIS A 25 2.66 0.70 -3.21
CA HIS A 25 2.01 -0.50 -2.67
C HIS A 25 0.59 -0.22 -2.16
N VAL A 26 0.38 0.91 -1.47
CA VAL A 26 -0.95 1.34 -1.01
C VAL A 26 -1.90 1.54 -2.19
N ILE A 27 -1.44 2.20 -3.27
CA ILE A 27 -2.23 2.38 -4.48
C ILE A 27 -2.55 1.02 -5.11
N GLY A 28 -1.57 0.12 -5.20
CA GLY A 28 -1.77 -1.25 -5.70
C GLY A 28 -2.82 -2.02 -4.91
N GLY A 29 -2.76 -1.98 -3.57
CA GLY A 29 -3.76 -2.60 -2.71
C GLY A 29 -5.15 -1.97 -2.88
N ALA A 30 -5.22 -0.65 -3.03
CA ALA A 30 -6.48 0.07 -3.14
C ALA A 30 -7.16 -0.26 -4.47
N LEU A 31 -6.38 -0.45 -5.54
CA LEU A 31 -6.88 -0.93 -6.84
C LEU A 31 -7.43 -2.36 -6.74
N VAL A 32 -6.74 -3.26 -6.04
CA VAL A 32 -7.21 -4.65 -5.85
C VAL A 32 -8.51 -4.68 -5.05
N ILE A 33 -8.58 -3.94 -3.93
CA ILE A 33 -9.80 -3.83 -3.12
C ILE A 33 -10.93 -3.19 -3.91
N GLY A 34 -10.66 -2.09 -4.63
CA GLY A 34 -11.65 -1.42 -5.48
C GLY A 34 -12.16 -2.32 -6.61
N TRP A 35 -11.31 -3.17 -7.18
CA TRP A 35 -11.71 -4.16 -8.18
C TRP A 35 -12.58 -5.27 -7.60
N ILE A 36 -12.28 -5.75 -6.39
CA ILE A 36 -13.11 -6.72 -5.66
C ILE A 36 -14.48 -6.11 -5.33
N TRP A 37 -14.53 -4.85 -4.90
CA TRP A 37 -15.77 -4.16 -4.50
C TRP A 37 -16.65 -3.78 -5.70
N GLY A 38 -16.07 -3.43 -6.85
CA GLY A 38 -16.80 -3.07 -8.06
C GLY A 38 -17.15 -4.31 -8.92
N PRO A 39 -16.37 -4.62 -9.96
CA PRO A 39 -16.65 -5.73 -10.88
C PRO A 39 -16.60 -7.11 -10.20
N GLY A 40 -15.82 -7.28 -9.13
CA GLY A 40 -15.73 -8.51 -8.34
C GLY A 40 -17.03 -8.84 -7.60
N ALA A 41 -17.87 -7.86 -7.26
CA ALA A 41 -19.12 -8.09 -6.54
C ALA A 41 -20.12 -8.96 -7.33
N LYS A 42 -20.03 -8.96 -8.67
CA LYS A 42 -20.80 -9.90 -9.51
C LYS A 42 -20.38 -11.36 -9.31
N MET A 43 -19.11 -11.60 -8.96
CA MET A 43 -18.56 -12.95 -8.72
C MET A 43 -19.09 -13.57 -7.42
N TRP A 44 -19.65 -12.76 -6.51
CA TRP A 44 -20.38 -13.25 -5.32
C TRP A 44 -21.55 -14.16 -5.70
N GLN A 45 -22.21 -13.90 -6.83
CA GLN A 45 -23.37 -14.67 -7.28
C GLN A 45 -22.99 -15.97 -8.01
N THR A 46 -21.78 -16.05 -8.58
CA THR A 46 -21.34 -17.19 -9.38
C THR A 46 -20.48 -18.18 -8.58
N ASP A 47 -19.60 -17.68 -7.71
CA ASP A 47 -18.63 -18.50 -6.97
C ASP A 47 -18.25 -17.81 -5.64
N PRO A 48 -19.10 -17.92 -4.60
CA PRO A 48 -18.89 -17.22 -3.33
C PRO A 48 -17.61 -17.65 -2.60
N GLU A 49 -17.22 -18.94 -2.61
CA GLU A 49 -15.98 -19.40 -1.96
C GLU A 49 -14.72 -18.75 -2.54
N ARG A 50 -14.64 -18.65 -3.88
CA ARG A 50 -13.51 -18.00 -4.56
C ARG A 50 -13.49 -16.49 -4.29
N PHE A 51 -14.65 -15.86 -4.16
CA PHE A 51 -14.73 -14.46 -3.81
C PHE A 51 -14.23 -14.21 -2.38
N THR A 52 -14.69 -14.99 -1.40
CA THR A 52 -14.25 -14.87 0.00
C THR A 52 -12.74 -15.07 0.14
N ASN A 53 -12.17 -16.08 -0.53
CA ASN A 53 -10.73 -16.31 -0.53
C ASN A 53 -9.94 -15.11 -1.10
N ARG A 54 -10.40 -14.52 -2.21
CA ARG A 54 -9.78 -13.32 -2.80
C ARG A 54 -9.85 -12.11 -1.86
N VAL A 55 -10.96 -11.93 -1.14
CA VAL A 55 -11.13 -10.88 -0.14
C VAL A 55 -10.16 -11.08 1.03
N GLU A 56 -10.07 -12.30 1.57
CA GLU A 56 -9.16 -12.62 2.68
C GLU A 56 -7.70 -12.36 2.30
N VAL A 57 -7.26 -12.83 1.13
CA VAL A 57 -5.90 -12.60 0.64
C VAL A 57 -5.63 -11.11 0.43
N SER A 58 -6.59 -10.37 -0.12
CA SER A 58 -6.47 -8.91 -0.29
C SER A 58 -6.42 -8.17 1.04
N GLY A 59 -7.19 -8.63 2.04
CA GLY A 59 -7.15 -8.10 3.41
C GLY A 59 -5.82 -8.37 4.09
N LEU A 60 -5.27 -9.58 3.93
CA LEU A 60 -3.93 -9.93 4.42
C LEU A 60 -2.85 -9.05 3.79
N PHE A 61 -2.93 -8.80 2.47
CA PHE A 61 -2.02 -7.89 1.78
C PHE A 61 -2.11 -6.47 2.33
N TRP A 62 -3.32 -5.97 2.57
CA TRP A 62 -3.54 -4.64 3.12
C TRP A 62 -2.96 -4.48 4.52
N HIS A 63 -3.18 -5.48 5.39
CA HIS A 63 -2.58 -5.50 6.73
C HIS A 63 -1.05 -5.58 6.70
N PHE A 64 -0.47 -6.33 5.77
CA PHE A 64 0.98 -6.35 5.60
C PHE A 64 1.53 -4.97 5.25
N VAL A 65 0.89 -4.27 4.31
CA VAL A 65 1.27 -2.89 3.95
C VAL A 65 1.15 -1.95 5.15
N ASP A 66 0.04 -2.01 5.89
CA ASP A 66 -0.18 -1.18 7.10
C ASP A 66 0.89 -1.42 8.18
N LEU A 67 1.25 -2.69 8.44
CA LEU A 67 2.32 -3.04 9.36
C LEU A 67 3.67 -2.43 8.94
N VAL A 68 4.03 -2.47 7.65
CA VAL A 68 5.26 -1.81 7.17
C VAL A 68 5.23 -0.31 7.43
N TRP A 69 4.08 0.34 7.25
CA TRP A 69 3.91 1.77 7.51
C TRP A 69 4.08 2.13 8.99
N ILE A 70 3.53 1.31 9.89
CA ILE A 70 3.60 1.55 11.34
C ILE A 70 5.05 1.57 11.85
N PHE A 71 5.96 0.85 11.18
CA PHE A 71 7.40 0.88 11.48
C PHE A 71 8.14 1.99 10.72
N LEU A 72 7.77 2.26 9.47
CA LEU A 72 8.39 3.31 8.66
C LEU A 72 8.15 4.71 9.22
N PHE A 73 6.92 4.98 9.68
CA PHE A 73 6.53 6.29 10.20
C PHE A 73 7.40 6.76 11.38
N PRO A 74 7.56 6.00 12.48
CA PRO A 74 8.42 6.41 13.59
C PRO A 74 9.91 6.49 13.20
N VAL A 75 10.41 5.59 12.35
CA VAL A 75 11.82 5.57 11.95
C VAL A 75 12.19 6.77 11.07
N LEU A 76 11.28 7.23 10.22
CA LEU A 76 11.53 8.36 9.32
C LEU A 76 11.06 9.71 9.87
N TYR A 77 10.04 9.76 10.72
CA TYR A 77 9.45 11.03 11.20
C TYR A 77 9.72 11.33 12.68
N LEU A 78 9.94 10.33 13.54
CA LEU A 78 10.12 10.54 14.99
C LEU A 78 11.57 10.39 15.46
N LEU A 79 12.46 9.81 14.64
CA LEU A 79 13.87 9.56 14.93
C LEU A 79 14.77 10.36 13.99
#